data_AF-A0A0C5KIA9-F1
#
_entry.id   AF-A0A0C5KIA9-F1
#
_cell.length_a   1.000
_cell.length_b   1.000
_cell.length_c   1.000
_cell.angle_alpha   90.00
_cell.angle_beta   90.00
_cell.angle_gamma   90.00
#
_symmetry.space_group_name_H-M   'P 1'
#
loop_
_entity.id
_entity.type
_entity.pdbx_description
1 polymer ?
#
loop_
_entity_poly.entity_id
_entity_poly.type
_entity_poly.pdbx_seq_one_letter_code
_entity_poly.pdbx_strand_id
1 'polypeptide(L)' 'NEIPVISGCPSDQNVTTDIGNATAVVTWTPPTATDNSVNQTLTSTNNPGDDFPIGNNTVTYSANDDAGNTETCTFFVVVS' A
#
# COMPACT_ATOMS: atom_id res chain seq x y z
N ASN A 1 20.45 13.98 4.96
CA ASN A 1 19.30 13.07 4.92
C ASN A 1 18.83 12.97 3.48
N GLU A 2 18.64 11.76 2.97
CA GLU A 2 18.17 11.53 1.60
C GLU A 2 16.66 11.32 1.58
N ILE A 3 16.06 11.32 0.38
CA ILE A 3 14.65 10.97 0.25
C ILE A 3 14.54 9.45 0.42
N PRO A 4 13.58 8.97 1.24
CA PRO A 4 13.29 7.55 1.36
C PRO A 4 13.07 6.87 0.01
N VAL A 5 13.52 5.62 -0.10
CA VAL A 5 13.25 4.77 -1.27
C VAL A 5 12.24 3.71 -0.89
N ILE A 6 11.11 3.66 -1.61
CA ILE A 6 10.15 2.56 -1.51
C ILE A 6 10.47 1.52 -2.58
N SER A 7 10.74 0.29 -2.15
CA SER A 7 11.02 -0.86 -3.01
C SER A 7 9.88 -1.88 -2.96
N GLY A 8 9.55 -2.48 -4.10
CA GLY A 8 8.49 -3.49 -4.19
C GLY A 8 7.07 -2.91 -4.11
N CYS A 9 6.86 -1.71 -4.67
CA CYS A 9 5.53 -1.12 -4.81
C CYS A 9 4.59 -2.13 -5.48
N PRO A 10 3.45 -2.50 -4.86
CA PRO A 10 2.55 -3.49 -5.44
C PRO A 10 1.99 -3.02 -6.79
N SER A 11 1.70 -3.97 -7.68
CA SER A 11 0.91 -3.70 -8.88
C SER A 11 -0.57 -3.60 -8.55
N ASP A 12 -1.36 -3.07 -9.47
CA ASP A 12 -2.81 -3.09 -9.35
C ASP A 12 -3.36 -4.52 -9.18
N GLN A 13 -4.34 -4.67 -8.30
CA GLN A 13 -5.04 -5.91 -8.00
C GLN A 13 -6.43 -5.88 -8.63
N ASN A 14 -6.81 -6.96 -9.32
CA ASN A 14 -8.16 -7.13 -9.86
C ASN A 14 -8.74 -8.41 -9.28
N VAL A 15 -9.82 -8.28 -8.50
CA VAL A 15 -10.43 -9.39 -7.77
C VAL A 15 -11.95 -9.34 -7.91
N THR A 16 -12.60 -10.49 -7.75
CA THR A 16 -14.06 -10.56 -7.63
C THR A 16 -14.47 -10.62 -6.17
N THR A 17 -15.71 -10.27 -5.87
CA THR A 17 -16.23 -10.42 -4.50
C THR A 17 -16.16 -11.87 -3.99
N ASP A 18 -16.03 -12.00 -2.67
CA ASP A 18 -16.14 -13.29 -2.00
C ASP A 18 -17.57 -13.83 -2.12
N ILE A 19 -17.71 -15.16 -2.20
CA ILE A 19 -19.00 -15.81 -2.43
C ILE A 19 -20.00 -15.40 -1.33
N GLY A 20 -21.08 -14.74 -1.75
CA GLY A 20 -22.14 -14.29 -0.86
C GLY A 20 -21.87 -12.97 -0.13
N ASN A 21 -20.75 -12.30 -0.41
CA ASN A 21 -20.38 -11.00 0.17
C ASN A 21 -20.36 -9.89 -0.90
N ALA A 22 -20.45 -8.63 -0.43
CA ALA A 22 -20.30 -7.43 -1.26
C ALA A 22 -18.86 -6.86 -1.24
N THR A 23 -17.91 -7.64 -0.72
CA THR A 23 -16.51 -7.29 -0.54
C THR A 23 -15.61 -8.44 -0.98
N ALA A 24 -14.31 -8.16 -1.13
CA ALA A 24 -13.28 -9.17 -1.35
C ALA A 24 -12.14 -8.97 -0.34
N VAL A 25 -11.62 -10.05 0.25
CA VAL A 25 -10.37 -10.02 1.00
C VAL A 25 -9.19 -10.06 0.03
N VAL A 26 -8.37 -9.02 0.03
CA VAL A 26 -7.27 -8.87 -0.95
C VAL A 26 -5.92 -8.92 -0.25
N THR A 27 -5.00 -9.74 -0.77
CA THR A 27 -3.65 -9.89 -0.22
C THR A 27 -2.59 -9.52 -1.27
N TRP A 28 -1.51 -8.90 -0.81
CA TRP A 28 -0.33 -8.55 -1.62
C TRP A 28 0.91 -8.55 -0.71
N THR A 29 2.10 -8.50 -1.31
CA THR A 29 3.34 -8.31 -0.55
C THR A 29 3.53 -6.82 -0.24
N PRO A 30 3.60 -6.40 1.03
CA PRO A 30 3.91 -5.01 1.36
C PRO A 30 5.26 -4.57 0.80
N PRO A 31 5.39 -3.31 0.34
CA PRO A 31 6.68 -2.76 -0.02
C PRO A 31 7.56 -2.57 1.22
N THR A 32 8.83 -2.31 1.00
CA THR A 32 9.79 -1.92 2.04
C THR A 32 10.26 -0.50 1.81
N ALA A 33 10.47 0.26 2.88
CA ALA A 33 11.18 1.53 2.82
C ALA A 33 12.65 1.32 3.23
N THR A 34 13.57 2.02 2.56
CA THR A 34 14.99 2.13 2.96
C THR A 34 15.43 3.58 2.86
N ASP A 35 16.26 4.04 3.78
CA ASP A 35 16.86 5.39 3.76
C ASP A 35 18.20 5.39 4.51
N ASN A 36 18.98 6.48 4.41
CA ASN A 36 20.20 6.67 5.19
C ASN A 36 19.96 7.19 6.64
N SER A 37 18.71 7.44 7.01
CA SER A 37 18.27 7.77 8.37
C SER A 37 18.22 6.58 9.32
N VAL A 38 18.39 6.87 10.61
CA VAL A 38 18.20 5.89 11.70
C VAL A 38 16.72 5.64 11.99
N ASN A 39 15.87 6.66 11.87
CA ASN A 39 14.42 6.50 12.03
C ASN A 39 13.72 6.82 10.71
N GLN A 40 13.27 5.74 10.07
CA GLN A 40 12.38 5.77 8.93
C GLN A 40 11.08 5.08 9.33
N THR A 41 9.96 5.60 8.85
CA THR A 41 8.65 4.98 9.01
C THR A 41 8.05 4.65 7.65
N LEU A 42 7.33 3.54 7.56
CA LEU A 42 6.48 3.20 6.43
C LEU A 42 5.06 3.03 6.93
N THR A 43 4.13 3.80 6.39
CA THR A 43 2.69 3.71 6.70
C THR A 43 1.90 3.35 5.46
N SER A 44 0.67 2.86 5.66
CA SER A 44 -0.24 2.50 4.56
C SER A 44 -1.68 2.90 4.88
N THR A 45 -2.47 3.19 3.85
CA THR A 45 -3.92 3.42 3.99
C THR A 45 -4.71 2.13 4.19
N ASN A 46 -4.20 1.00 3.69
CA ASN A 46 -4.82 -0.32 3.78
C ASN A 46 -3.73 -1.41 3.89
N ASN A 47 -4.07 -2.52 4.52
CA ASN A 47 -3.15 -3.63 4.73
C ASN A 47 -3.56 -4.86 3.93
N PRO A 48 -2.59 -5.73 3.55
CA PRO A 48 -2.92 -7.02 2.98
C PRO A 48 -3.83 -7.80 3.93
N GLY A 49 -4.92 -8.33 3.41
CA GLY A 49 -5.93 -9.07 4.17
C GLY A 49 -7.11 -8.22 4.63
N ASP A 50 -7.13 -6.92 4.35
CA ASP A 50 -8.31 -6.07 4.55
C ASP A 50 -9.43 -6.47 3.57
N ASP A 51 -10.68 -6.17 3.94
CA ASP A 51 -11.84 -6.26 3.08
C ASP A 51 -12.02 -5.00 2.23
N PHE A 52 -12.19 -5.20 0.92
CA PHE A 52 -12.38 -4.12 -0.04
C PHE A 52 -13.79 -4.16 -0.64
N PRO A 53 -14.53 -3.04 -0.66
CA PRO A 53 -15.83 -2.95 -1.32
C PRO A 53 -15.69 -2.97 -2.84
N ILE A 54 -16.78 -3.33 -3.53
CA ILE A 54 -16.91 -3.23 -4.99
C ILE A 54 -16.54 -1.81 -5.45
N GLY A 55 -15.71 -1.74 -6.49
CA GLY A 55 -15.23 -0.51 -7.08
C GLY A 55 -13.71 -0.39 -7.09
N ASN A 56 -13.23 0.82 -7.34
CA ASN A 56 -11.81 1.13 -7.40
C ASN A 56 -11.35 1.67 -6.04
N ASN A 57 -10.56 0.89 -5.32
CA ASN A 57 -9.99 1.27 -4.03
C ASN A 57 -8.52 1.67 -4.23
N THR A 58 -8.11 2.82 -3.69
CA THR A 58 -6.71 3.28 -3.81
C THR A 58 -5.95 2.95 -2.54
N VAL A 59 -4.83 2.25 -2.68
CA VAL A 59 -3.93 1.96 -1.56
C VAL A 59 -2.66 2.79 -1.73
N THR A 60 -2.31 3.54 -0.68
CA THR A 60 -1.13 4.42 -0.65
C THR A 60 -0.21 4.02 0.47
N TYR A 61 1.05 3.75 0.13
CA TYR A 61 2.16 3.62 1.07
C TYR A 61 2.95 4.92 1.13
N SER A 62 3.32 5.35 2.34
CA SER A 62 4.10 6.57 2.57
C SER A 62 5.31 6.27 3.46
N ALA A 63 6.51 6.53 2.94
CA ALA A 63 7.75 6.45 3.69
C ALA A 63 8.16 7.85 4.15
N ASN A 64 8.41 8.03 5.45
CA ASN A 64 8.81 9.32 6.03
C ASN A 64 10.10 9.17 6.82
N ASP A 65 10.99 10.15 6.70
CA ASP A 65 12.23 10.25 7.49
C ASP A 65 12.17 11.38 8.54
N ASP A 66 13.20 11.45 9.38
CA ASP A 66 13.33 12.48 10.43
C ASP A 66 13.66 13.89 9.92
N ALA A 67 14.08 14.03 8.66
CA ALA A 67 14.29 15.34 8.04
C ALA A 67 13.03 15.89 7.38
N GLY A 68 11.93 15.14 7.39
CA GLY A 68 10.67 15.50 6.78
C GLY A 68 10.61 15.22 5.28
N ASN A 69 11.49 14.37 4.73
CA ASN A 69 11.30 13.87 3.37
C ASN A 69 10.24 12.76 3.37
N THR A 70 9.41 12.75 2.34
CA THR A 70 8.37 11.76 2.15
C THR A 70 8.42 11.22 0.73
N GLU A 71 8.39 9.88 0.60
CA GLU A 71 8.19 9.18 -0.68
C GLU A 71 6.88 8.40 -0.62
N THR A 72 6.18 8.28 -1.74
CA THR A 72 4.90 7.55 -1.80
C THR A 72 4.85 6.54 -2.95
N CYS A 73 4.09 5.47 -2.72
CA CYS A 73 3.79 4.41 -3.69
C CYS A 73 2.28 4.17 -3.66
N THR A 74 1.65 4.14 -4.83
CA THR A 74 0.20 3.94 -4.95
C THR A 74 -0.12 2.84 -5.95
N PHE A 75 -1.17 2.07 -5.65
CA PHE A 75 -1.75 1.09 -6.55
C PHE A 75 -3.26 0.96 -6.30
N PHE A 76 -3.96 0.35 -7.25
CA PHE A 76 -5.40 0.15 -7.19
C PHE A 76 -5.77 -1.28 -6.81
N VAL A 77 -6.84 -1.40 -6.02
CA VAL A 77 -7.55 -2.66 -5.77
C VAL A 77 -8.94 -2.51 -6.38
N VAL A 78 -9.13 -3.14 -7.54
CA VAL A 78 -10.38 -3.14 -8.29
C VAL A 78 -11.16 -4.40 -7.90
N VAL A 79 -12.32 -4.20 -7.28
CA VAL A 79 -13.24 -5.27 -6.89
C VAL A 79 -14.48 -5.21 -7.78
N SER A 80 -14.83 -6.33 -8.42
CA SER A 80 -15.98 -6.44 -9.34
C SER A 80 -16.94 -7.57 -8.99
#